data_AF-A0A969IL58-F1
#
_entry.id   AF-A0A969IL58-F1
#
_cell.length_a   1.000
_cell.length_b   1.000
_cell.length_c   1.000
_cell.angle_alpha   90.00
_cell.angle_beta   90.00
_cell.angle_gamma   90.00
#
_symmetry.space_group_name_H-M   'P 1'
#
loop_
_entity.id
_entity.type
_entity.pdbx_description
1 polymer ?
#
loop_
_entity_poly.entity_id
_entity_poly.type
_entity_poly.pdbx_seq_one_letter_code
_entity_poly.pdbx_strand_id
1 'polypeptide(L)'
;GEALSTSTAEWCPCRSVCLRGCHHHRRPSVRQALWSRGLTTFADLFRQRYSPGVERLVVIVLLPGSIIWAAAQIRAFGQVMDANSGIGLKTAIVLAAVLVGAYSVIGGLLADSVTDVIQGIVVLVGLIILGAIVGATVGGVPAGLSQVEPDRLGFYDPEDGVLGTLEKIAIPICGTIVAVELISRFLGARSAEVAGRATVAGGLIYVAIGLVPVFLGLVGPALLPNIPDPEQIVAKLADVYLPGSSTSYSLAPSSRPSCRWCTRRCTRPRRRYRTISWRSWCLASPTGASCGRCA
;
A
#
# COMPACT_ATOMS: atom_id res chain seq x y z
N GLY A 1 -81.05 19.31 49.81
CA GLY A 1 -81.38 18.56 48.61
C GLY A 1 -80.09 18.15 47.93
N GLU A 2 -79.97 16.85 47.68
CA GLU A 2 -79.09 16.15 46.73
C GLU A 2 -78.64 17.01 45.53
N ALA A 3 -77.49 16.83 44.86
CA ALA A 3 -76.56 15.72 44.65
C ALA A 3 -75.22 16.34 44.16
N LEU A 4 -74.05 15.95 44.66
CA LEU A 4 -73.12 14.97 44.03
C LEU A 4 -72.91 15.17 42.52
N SER A 5 -71.74 15.69 42.13
CA SER A 5 -70.70 14.85 41.54
C SER A 5 -69.31 15.52 41.58
N THR A 6 -68.39 14.84 42.27
CA THR A 6 -67.01 14.50 41.87
C THR A 6 -66.22 15.51 41.03
N SER A 7 -64.98 15.87 41.33
CA SER A 7 -64.06 15.55 42.42
C SER A 7 -62.88 16.51 42.25
N THR A 8 -62.41 17.08 43.36
CA THR A 8 -60.98 17.16 43.76
C THR A 8 -59.92 17.04 42.64
N ALA A 9 -58.88 17.83 42.55
CA ALA A 9 -58.29 18.76 43.49
C ALA A 9 -57.15 19.49 42.75
N GLU A 10 -57.07 20.77 43.03
CA GLU A 10 -55.87 21.46 43.50
C GLU A 10 -54.57 21.40 42.68
N TRP A 11 -54.24 22.60 42.17
CA TRP A 11 -53.00 23.33 42.44
C TRP A 11 -51.64 22.75 41.98
N CYS A 12 -51.08 23.50 41.01
CA CYS A 12 -49.67 23.91 40.93
C CYS A 12 -48.62 22.86 40.51
N PRO A 13 -47.39 23.26 40.14
CA PRO A 13 -46.99 24.21 39.11
C PRO A 13 -45.83 23.59 38.27
N CYS A 14 -46.06 23.07 37.07
CA CYS A 14 -45.00 22.32 36.36
C CYS A 14 -44.90 22.58 34.85
N ARG A 15 -45.13 23.82 34.41
CA ARG A 15 -44.89 24.21 33.01
C ARG A 15 -43.41 24.50 32.68
N SER A 16 -42.51 24.47 33.66
CA SER A 16 -41.06 24.72 33.52
C SER A 16 -40.16 23.48 33.62
N VAL A 17 -40.74 22.30 33.86
CA VAL A 17 -39.99 21.03 34.00
C VAL A 17 -40.08 20.13 32.75
N CYS A 18 -41.09 20.31 31.90
CA CYS A 18 -41.27 19.47 30.71
C CYS A 18 -40.48 19.88 29.45
N LEU A 19 -39.76 21.02 29.45
CA LEU A 19 -38.88 21.41 28.32
C LEU A 19 -37.42 20.93 28.49
N ARG A 20 -37.10 20.22 29.57
CA ARG A 20 -35.77 19.61 29.79
C ARG A 20 -35.71 18.10 29.47
N GLY A 21 -36.75 17.55 28.84
CA GLY A 21 -36.91 16.11 28.63
C GLY A 21 -36.84 15.60 27.19
N CYS A 22 -36.53 16.44 26.21
CA CYS A 22 -36.40 16.03 24.81
C CYS A 22 -35.10 16.54 24.17
N HIS A 23 -33.98 16.42 24.89
CA HIS A 23 -32.75 16.17 24.16
C HIS A 23 -32.89 14.77 23.57
N HIS A 24 -33.29 14.77 22.30
CA HIS A 24 -33.06 13.69 21.37
C HIS A 24 -31.70 13.09 21.72
N HIS A 25 -31.72 11.95 22.40
CA HIS A 25 -30.55 11.13 22.66
C HIS A 25 -30.19 10.60 21.27
N ARG A 26 -29.61 11.48 20.44
CA ARG A 26 -28.80 11.06 19.30
C ARG A 26 -27.76 10.21 19.98
N ARG A 27 -28.00 8.90 20.00
CA ARG A 27 -26.98 7.92 20.37
C ARG A 27 -25.74 8.42 19.66
N PRO A 28 -24.65 8.77 20.39
CA PRO A 28 -23.44 9.19 19.71
C PRO A 28 -23.22 8.14 18.64
N SER A 29 -23.08 8.59 17.39
CA SER A 29 -22.86 7.66 16.29
C SER A 29 -21.80 6.65 16.75
N VAL A 30 -21.94 5.37 16.42
CA VAL A 30 -20.99 4.33 16.88
C VAL A 30 -19.52 4.78 16.68
N ARG A 31 -19.28 5.62 15.65
CA ARG A 31 -18.06 6.39 15.38
C ARG A 31 -17.54 7.27 16.54
N GLN A 32 -18.38 8.05 17.22
CA GLN A 32 -17.98 8.91 18.36
C GLN A 32 -17.76 8.12 19.66
N ALA A 33 -18.46 6.99 19.85
CA ALA A 33 -18.45 6.25 21.11
C ALA A 33 -17.15 5.45 21.38
N LEU A 34 -16.38 5.11 20.34
CA LEU A 34 -15.07 4.47 20.46
C LEU A 34 -13.95 5.50 20.72
N TRP A 35 -14.04 6.67 20.09
CA TRP A 35 -13.04 7.74 20.20
C TRP A 35 -12.96 8.35 21.61
N SER A 36 -14.10 8.54 22.26
CA SER A 36 -14.19 9.19 23.56
C SER A 36 -13.63 8.37 24.73
N ARG A 37 -13.15 7.14 24.47
CA ARG A 37 -12.69 6.19 25.50
C ARG A 37 -11.18 6.18 25.72
N GLY A 38 -10.42 7.00 24.97
CA GLY A 38 -8.97 7.15 25.16
C GLY A 38 -8.19 5.84 24.97
N LEU A 39 -8.64 4.97 24.08
CA LEU A 39 -7.98 3.69 23.79
C LEU A 39 -6.64 3.94 23.08
N THR A 40 -5.57 3.36 23.60
CA THR A 40 -4.23 3.45 22.99
C THR A 40 -3.92 2.27 22.09
N THR A 41 -4.45 1.09 22.42
CA THR A 41 -4.24 -0.15 21.67
C THR A 41 -5.56 -0.82 21.33
N PHE A 42 -5.52 -1.73 20.35
CA PHE A 42 -6.68 -2.56 20.04
C PHE A 42 -7.07 -3.50 21.21
N ALA A 43 -6.09 -3.98 21.98
CA ALA A 43 -6.34 -4.86 23.12
C ALA A 43 -7.11 -4.17 24.26
N ASP A 44 -6.92 -2.85 24.44
CA ASP A 44 -7.64 -2.05 25.45
C ASP A 44 -9.17 -2.13 25.25
N LEU A 45 -9.63 -2.28 24.01
CA LEU A 45 -11.05 -2.47 23.70
C LEU A 45 -11.59 -3.74 24.37
N PHE A 46 -10.84 -4.84 24.31
CA PHE A 46 -11.22 -6.11 24.91
C PHE A 46 -11.15 -6.08 26.43
N ARG A 47 -10.19 -5.33 27.00
CA ARG A 47 -10.14 -5.07 28.44
C ARG A 47 -11.39 -4.38 28.94
N GLN A 48 -11.82 -3.31 28.26
CA GLN A 48 -13.00 -2.54 28.66
C GLN A 48 -14.31 -3.27 28.40
N ARG A 49 -14.39 -4.08 27.34
CA ARG A 49 -15.62 -4.76 26.95
C ARG A 49 -15.85 -6.09 27.68
N TYR A 50 -14.77 -6.81 27.99
CA TYR A 50 -14.83 -8.15 28.56
C TYR A 50 -14.09 -8.21 29.90
N SER A 51 -12.78 -8.47 29.89
CA SER A 51 -11.95 -8.55 31.10
C SER A 51 -10.45 -8.48 30.77
N PRO A 52 -9.58 -8.21 31.77
CA PRO A 52 -8.12 -8.22 31.58
C PRO A 52 -7.56 -9.58 31.13
N GLY A 53 -8.28 -10.68 31.38
CA GLY A 53 -7.88 -12.02 30.90
C GLY A 53 -8.00 -12.14 29.39
N VAL A 54 -9.11 -11.63 28.81
CA VAL A 54 -9.35 -11.62 27.37
C VAL A 54 -8.36 -10.70 26.65
N GLU A 55 -8.07 -9.54 27.24
CA GLU A 55 -7.02 -8.62 26.74
C GLU A 55 -5.69 -9.35 26.54
N ARG A 56 -5.21 -10.07 27.56
CA ARG A 56 -3.93 -10.81 27.47
C ARG A 56 -3.97 -11.88 26.39
N LEU A 57 -5.07 -12.61 26.28
CA LEU A 57 -5.24 -13.62 25.23
C LEU A 57 -5.14 -12.99 23.83
N VAL A 58 -5.82 -11.86 23.62
CA VAL A 58 -5.77 -11.12 22.36
C VAL A 58 -4.35 -10.64 22.05
N VAL A 59 -3.64 -10.09 23.03
CA VAL A 59 -2.24 -9.67 22.85
C VAL A 59 -1.34 -10.85 22.47
N ILE A 60 -1.47 -11.99 23.15
CA ILE A 60 -0.68 -13.21 22.88
C ILE A 60 -0.93 -13.73 21.46
N VAL A 61 -2.16 -13.59 20.95
CA VAL A 61 -2.51 -14.03 19.59
C VAL A 61 -2.05 -13.03 18.52
N LEU A 62 -2.23 -11.73 18.74
CA LEU A 62 -1.96 -10.70 17.72
C LEU A 62 -0.49 -10.31 17.61
N LEU A 63 0.25 -10.32 18.71
CA LEU A 63 1.63 -9.85 18.76
C LEU A 63 2.57 -10.70 17.87
N PRO A 64 2.56 -12.04 17.92
CA PRO A 64 3.42 -12.86 17.06
C PRO A 64 3.13 -12.65 15.57
N GLY A 65 1.84 -12.57 15.19
CA GLY A 65 1.45 -12.31 13.80
C GLY A 65 1.98 -10.97 13.29
N SER A 66 1.90 -9.93 14.12
CA SER A 66 2.42 -8.60 13.79
C SER A 66 3.95 -8.59 13.63
N ILE A 67 4.67 -9.36 14.45
CA ILE A 67 6.13 -9.51 14.36
C ILE A 67 6.52 -10.26 13.08
N ILE A 68 5.82 -11.36 12.77
CA ILE A 68 6.08 -12.14 11.55
C ILE A 68 5.81 -11.27 10.31
N TRP A 69 4.73 -10.50 10.31
CA TRP A 69 4.42 -9.55 9.25
C TRP A 69 5.55 -8.52 9.06
N ALA A 70 5.99 -7.87 10.15
CA ALA A 70 7.10 -6.92 10.09
C ALA A 70 8.40 -7.57 9.59
N ALA A 71 8.69 -8.79 10.02
CA ALA A 71 9.87 -9.54 9.57
C ALA A 71 9.81 -9.85 8.06
N ALA A 72 8.64 -10.21 7.54
CA ALA A 72 8.43 -10.42 6.10
C ALA A 72 8.70 -9.15 5.29
N GLN A 73 8.25 -7.99 5.77
CA GLN A 73 8.50 -6.70 5.10
C GLN A 73 9.99 -6.32 5.12
N ILE A 74 10.67 -6.51 6.25
CA ILE A 74 12.13 -6.28 6.34
C ILE A 74 12.89 -7.21 5.39
N ARG A 75 12.47 -8.48 5.27
CA ARG A 75 13.05 -9.42 4.31
C ARG A 75 12.87 -8.93 2.87
N ALA A 76 11.66 -8.53 2.51
CA ALA A 76 11.36 -8.01 1.17
C ALA A 76 12.21 -6.76 0.84
N PHE A 77 12.30 -5.81 1.79
CA PHE A 77 13.15 -4.63 1.62
C PHE A 77 14.64 -4.99 1.48
N GLY A 78 15.12 -5.96 2.28
CA GLY A 78 16.48 -6.49 2.17
C GLY A 78 16.77 -7.16 0.81
N GLN A 79 15.81 -7.87 0.23
CA GLN A 79 15.94 -8.45 -1.12
C GLN A 79 16.10 -7.36 -2.18
N VAL A 80 15.31 -6.28 -2.09
CA VAL A 80 15.43 -5.14 -3.01
C VAL A 80 16.80 -4.46 -2.85
N MET A 81 17.27 -4.26 -1.63
CA MET A 81 18.60 -3.68 -1.38
C MET A 81 19.73 -4.55 -1.94
N ASP A 82 19.68 -5.87 -1.72
CA ASP A 82 20.67 -6.81 -2.24
C ASP A 82 20.68 -6.84 -3.77
N ALA A 83 19.50 -6.85 -4.40
CA ALA A 83 19.36 -6.83 -5.86
C ALA A 83 20.01 -5.60 -6.52
N ASN A 84 20.04 -4.46 -5.82
CA ASN A 84 20.62 -3.21 -6.34
C ASN A 84 22.10 -3.01 -5.98
N SER A 85 22.55 -3.56 -4.85
CA SER A 85 23.89 -3.27 -4.30
C SER A 85 24.86 -4.45 -4.32
N GLY A 86 24.35 -5.69 -4.38
CA GLY A 86 25.15 -6.92 -4.39
C GLY A 86 25.91 -7.21 -3.08
N ILE A 87 25.54 -6.57 -1.96
CA ILE A 87 26.23 -6.68 -0.66
C ILE A 87 25.95 -8.00 0.09
N GLY A 88 25.11 -8.86 -0.48
CA GLY A 88 24.69 -10.13 0.07
C GLY A 88 23.40 -10.01 0.89
N LEU A 89 22.44 -10.89 0.62
CA LEU A 89 21.11 -10.91 1.23
C LEU A 89 21.11 -10.80 2.76
N LYS A 90 21.99 -11.55 3.45
CA LYS A 90 22.05 -11.51 4.92
C LYS A 90 22.43 -10.13 5.43
N THR A 91 23.46 -9.52 4.85
CA THR A 91 23.93 -8.18 5.20
C THR A 91 22.88 -7.12 4.87
N ALA A 92 22.23 -7.26 3.71
CA ALA A 92 21.18 -6.35 3.27
C ALA A 92 19.96 -6.37 4.21
N ILE A 93 19.52 -7.56 4.66
CA ILE A 93 18.42 -7.70 5.63
C ILE A 93 18.77 -7.06 6.98
N VAL A 94 20.00 -7.26 7.48
CA VAL A 94 20.44 -6.66 8.75
C VAL A 94 20.46 -5.13 8.64
N LEU A 95 20.99 -4.60 7.55
CA LEU A 95 21.04 -3.15 7.31
C LEU A 95 19.62 -2.56 7.19
N ALA A 96 18.73 -3.24 6.45
CA ALA A 96 17.32 -2.91 6.36
C ALA A 96 16.65 -2.84 7.75
N ALA A 97 16.85 -3.85 8.58
CA ALA A 97 16.28 -3.92 9.93
C ALA A 97 16.76 -2.76 10.82
N VAL A 98 18.07 -2.45 10.77
CA VAL A 98 18.66 -1.36 11.57
C VAL A 98 18.14 0.00 11.10
N LEU A 99 18.10 0.25 9.79
CA LEU A 99 17.60 1.51 9.24
C LEU A 99 16.12 1.72 9.57
N VAL A 100 15.30 0.69 9.35
CA VAL A 100 13.86 0.73 9.65
C VAL A 100 13.61 0.91 11.14
N GLY A 101 14.23 0.07 11.97
CA GLY A 101 14.11 0.17 13.42
C GLY A 101 14.55 1.53 13.96
N ALA A 102 15.64 2.11 13.46
CA ALA A 102 16.15 3.39 13.93
C ALA A 102 15.14 4.53 13.70
N TYR A 103 14.58 4.67 12.48
CA TYR A 103 13.62 5.75 12.23
C TYR A 103 12.29 5.52 12.95
N SER A 104 11.85 4.26 13.08
CA SER A 104 10.60 3.94 13.79
C SER A 104 10.70 4.22 15.29
N VAL A 105 11.82 3.87 15.93
CA VAL A 105 12.03 4.09 17.38
C VAL A 105 12.18 5.58 17.69
N ILE A 106 12.92 6.34 16.88
CA ILE A 106 13.14 7.77 17.12
C ILE A 106 11.87 8.58 16.86
N GLY A 107 11.13 8.23 15.80
CA GLY A 107 10.05 9.07 15.29
C GLY A 107 8.65 8.70 15.76
N GLY A 108 8.43 7.47 16.24
CA GLY A 108 7.13 6.97 16.66
C GLY A 108 6.08 6.99 15.54
N LEU A 109 4.79 6.90 15.92
CA LEU A 109 3.67 6.78 14.98
C LEU A 109 3.57 7.94 13.97
N LEU A 110 3.97 9.15 14.37
CA LEU A 110 3.93 10.31 13.47
C LEU A 110 4.97 10.21 12.36
N ALA A 111 6.22 9.86 12.70
CA ALA A 111 7.25 9.69 11.68
C ALA A 111 6.90 8.55 10.73
N ASP A 112 6.43 7.42 11.28
CA ASP A 112 5.96 6.27 10.51
C ASP A 112 4.87 6.67 9.50
N SER A 113 3.86 7.42 9.95
CA SER A 113 2.79 7.94 9.09
C SER A 113 3.30 8.90 8.00
N VAL A 114 4.33 9.71 8.29
CA VAL A 114 4.92 10.62 7.30
C VAL A 114 5.73 9.83 6.27
N THR A 115 6.52 8.85 6.70
CA THR A 115 7.28 7.99 5.79
C THR A 115 6.37 7.17 4.90
N ASP A 116 5.25 6.67 5.41
CA ASP A 116 4.23 5.96 4.61
C ASP A 116 3.65 6.84 3.50
N VAL A 117 3.38 8.12 3.79
CA VAL A 117 2.88 9.06 2.78
C VAL A 117 3.92 9.29 1.68
N ILE A 118 5.18 9.49 2.06
CA ILE A 118 6.27 9.72 1.09
C ILE A 118 6.46 8.46 0.22
N GLN A 119 6.60 7.29 0.84
CA GLN A 119 6.77 6.03 0.12
C GLN A 119 5.55 5.69 -0.73
N GLY A 120 4.35 5.92 -0.21
CA GLY A 120 3.09 5.73 -0.92
C GLY A 120 3.00 6.60 -2.16
N ILE A 121 3.41 7.87 -2.11
CA ILE A 121 3.45 8.76 -3.29
C ILE A 121 4.45 8.24 -4.32
N VAL A 122 5.64 7.79 -3.89
CA VAL A 122 6.67 7.26 -4.80
C VAL A 122 6.16 5.99 -5.50
N VAL A 123 5.58 5.05 -4.75
CA VAL A 123 5.00 3.81 -5.31
C VAL A 123 3.83 4.12 -6.22
N LEU A 124 2.96 5.06 -5.84
CA LEU A 124 1.82 5.50 -6.64
C LEU A 124 2.26 6.01 -8.02
N VAL A 125 3.21 6.95 -8.04
CA VAL A 125 3.74 7.51 -9.29
C VAL A 125 4.44 6.43 -10.11
N GLY A 126 5.25 5.58 -9.47
CA GLY A 126 5.95 4.47 -10.12
C GLY A 126 5.00 3.48 -10.79
N LEU A 127 3.92 3.09 -10.10
CA LEU A 127 2.91 2.18 -10.64
C LEU A 127 2.14 2.80 -11.81
N ILE A 128 1.76 4.09 -11.72
CA ILE A 128 1.06 4.76 -12.82
C ILE A 128 1.94 4.82 -14.08
N ILE A 129 3.22 5.20 -13.92
CA ILE A 129 4.18 5.25 -15.03
C ILE A 129 4.37 3.86 -15.64
N LEU A 130 4.60 2.85 -14.80
CA LEU A 130 4.80 1.47 -15.24
C LEU A 130 3.55 0.93 -15.96
N GLY A 131 2.37 1.15 -15.38
CA GLY A 131 1.09 0.78 -15.96
C GLY A 131 0.85 1.44 -17.31
N ALA A 132 1.21 2.72 -17.47
CA ALA A 132 1.10 3.42 -18.75
C ALA A 132 2.08 2.87 -19.80
N ILE A 133 3.33 2.59 -19.43
CA ILE A 133 4.33 2.02 -20.34
C ILE A 133 3.92 0.62 -20.78
N VAL A 134 3.61 -0.26 -19.83
CA VAL A 134 3.18 -1.63 -20.13
C VAL A 134 1.86 -1.64 -20.90
N GLY A 135 0.92 -0.76 -20.55
CA GLY A 135 -0.31 -0.57 -21.30
C GLY A 135 -0.03 -0.18 -22.76
N ALA A 136 0.92 0.71 -23.01
CA ALA A 136 1.30 1.10 -24.37
C ALA A 136 2.02 -0.03 -25.13
N THR A 137 2.84 -0.85 -24.47
CA THR A 137 3.57 -1.95 -25.14
C THR A 137 2.65 -3.07 -25.61
N VAL A 138 1.56 -3.33 -24.90
CA VAL A 138 0.55 -4.32 -25.29
C VAL A 138 -0.55 -3.77 -26.21
N GLY A 139 -0.43 -2.52 -26.67
CA GLY A 139 -1.39 -1.90 -27.58
C GLY A 139 -2.64 -1.30 -26.90
N GLY A 140 -2.58 -1.06 -25.58
CA GLY A 140 -3.64 -0.48 -24.76
C GLY A 140 -4.25 -1.48 -23.78
N VAL A 141 -4.95 -0.98 -22.75
CA VAL A 141 -5.60 -1.82 -21.72
C VAL A 141 -6.55 -2.86 -22.33
N PRO A 142 -7.43 -2.53 -23.31
CA PRO A 142 -8.33 -3.52 -23.89
C PRO A 142 -7.59 -4.64 -24.64
N ALA A 143 -6.53 -4.28 -25.37
CA ALA A 143 -5.71 -5.25 -26.11
C ALA A 143 -4.96 -6.17 -25.14
N GLY A 144 -4.38 -5.62 -24.07
CA GLY A 144 -3.74 -6.42 -23.01
C GLY A 144 -4.69 -7.41 -22.35
N LEU A 145 -5.91 -6.97 -22.00
CA LEU A 145 -6.91 -7.84 -21.37
C LEU A 145 -7.42 -8.95 -22.32
N SER A 146 -7.47 -8.69 -23.63
CA SER A 146 -7.87 -9.70 -24.62
C SER A 146 -6.87 -10.85 -24.78
N GLN A 147 -5.62 -10.66 -24.33
CA GLN A 147 -4.56 -11.68 -24.36
C GLN A 147 -4.54 -12.54 -23.11
N VAL A 148 -5.31 -12.18 -22.07
CA VAL A 148 -5.36 -12.92 -20.81
C VAL A 148 -6.28 -14.12 -20.95
N GLU A 149 -5.83 -15.28 -20.48
CA GLU A 149 -6.66 -16.50 -20.45
C GLU A 149 -7.95 -16.25 -19.64
N PRO A 150 -9.14 -16.58 -20.18
CA PRO A 150 -10.41 -16.32 -19.51
C PRO A 150 -10.50 -16.92 -18.10
N ASP A 151 -9.86 -18.05 -17.87
CA ASP A 151 -9.86 -18.75 -16.58
C ASP A 151 -9.19 -17.92 -15.47
N ARG A 152 -8.23 -17.04 -15.82
CA ARG A 152 -7.55 -16.14 -14.86
C ARG A 152 -8.39 -14.94 -14.44
N LEU A 153 -9.48 -14.66 -15.16
CA LEU A 153 -10.43 -13.60 -14.81
C LEU A 153 -11.55 -14.12 -13.89
N GLY A 154 -11.63 -15.44 -13.69
CA GLY A 154 -12.55 -16.08 -12.76
C GLY A 154 -12.17 -15.82 -11.31
N PHE A 155 -13.18 -15.64 -10.46
CA PHE A 155 -13.01 -15.59 -9.00
C PHE A 155 -12.97 -16.98 -8.35
N TYR A 156 -13.19 -18.03 -9.14
CA TYR A 156 -13.25 -19.41 -8.71
C TYR A 156 -12.27 -20.22 -9.54
N ASP A 157 -11.37 -20.91 -8.86
CA ASP A 157 -10.46 -21.86 -9.47
C ASP A 157 -10.96 -23.28 -9.13
N PRO A 158 -11.38 -24.08 -10.13
CA PRO A 158 -11.80 -25.46 -9.91
C PRO A 158 -10.73 -26.33 -9.27
N GLU A 159 -9.44 -26.01 -9.44
CA GLU A 159 -8.32 -26.79 -8.90
C GLU A 159 -8.19 -26.65 -7.37
N ASP A 160 -8.46 -25.46 -6.83
CA ASP A 160 -8.45 -25.20 -5.38
C ASP A 160 -9.74 -25.66 -4.68
N GLY A 161 -10.79 -25.88 -5.45
CA GLY A 161 -12.13 -26.15 -4.96
C GLY A 161 -12.74 -24.98 -4.18
N VAL A 162 -13.91 -25.23 -3.57
CA VAL A 162 -14.66 -24.19 -2.84
C VAL A 162 -13.92 -23.73 -1.60
N LEU A 163 -13.25 -24.63 -0.88
CA LEU A 163 -12.56 -24.29 0.36
C LEU A 163 -11.33 -23.42 0.10
N GLY A 164 -10.50 -23.76 -0.89
CA GLY A 164 -9.33 -22.92 -1.23
C GLY A 164 -9.72 -21.55 -1.77
N THR A 165 -10.82 -21.47 -2.54
CA THR A 165 -11.39 -20.17 -2.96
C THR A 165 -11.85 -19.33 -1.75
N LEU A 166 -12.54 -19.96 -0.79
CA LEU A 166 -12.96 -19.28 0.44
C LEU A 166 -11.76 -18.81 1.26
N GLU A 167 -10.70 -19.60 1.36
CA GLU A 167 -9.46 -19.21 2.04
C GLU A 167 -8.80 -18.00 1.38
N LYS A 168 -8.63 -18.02 0.05
CA LYS A 168 -8.07 -16.90 -0.73
C LYS A 168 -8.82 -15.59 -0.54
N ILE A 169 -10.15 -15.66 -0.37
CA ILE A 169 -11.00 -14.48 -0.12
C ILE A 169 -11.00 -14.09 1.37
N ALA A 170 -11.05 -15.06 2.28
CA ALA A 170 -11.17 -14.82 3.71
C ALA A 170 -9.90 -14.24 4.32
N ILE A 171 -8.72 -14.69 3.89
CA ILE A 171 -7.43 -14.24 4.42
C ILE A 171 -7.28 -12.71 4.34
N PRO A 172 -7.40 -12.05 3.16
CA PRO A 172 -7.25 -10.60 3.07
C PRO A 172 -8.39 -9.86 3.80
N ILE A 173 -9.63 -10.33 3.72
CA ILE A 173 -10.77 -9.65 4.35
C ILE A 173 -10.67 -9.69 5.88
N CYS A 174 -10.54 -10.89 6.45
CA CYS A 174 -10.46 -11.08 7.90
C CYS A 174 -9.15 -10.51 8.46
N GLY A 175 -8.04 -10.67 7.73
CA GLY A 175 -6.73 -10.15 8.11
C GLY A 175 -6.73 -8.63 8.25
N THR A 176 -7.27 -7.89 7.29
CA THR A 176 -7.30 -6.42 7.34
C THR A 176 -8.18 -5.87 8.46
N ILE A 177 -9.26 -6.57 8.84
CA ILE A 177 -10.14 -6.13 9.95
C ILE A 177 -9.37 -6.12 11.28
N VAL A 178 -8.48 -7.09 11.48
CA VAL A 178 -7.74 -7.29 12.73
C VAL A 178 -6.34 -6.65 12.68
N ALA A 179 -5.96 -6.08 11.53
CA ALA A 179 -4.65 -5.48 11.32
C ALA A 179 -4.41 -4.32 12.30
N VAL A 180 -3.51 -4.55 13.26
CA VAL A 180 -3.18 -3.61 14.34
C VAL A 180 -2.65 -2.29 13.79
N GLU A 181 -1.93 -2.33 12.66
CA GLU A 181 -1.39 -1.16 11.95
C GLU A 181 -2.47 -0.23 11.39
N LEU A 182 -3.62 -0.76 10.97
CA LEU A 182 -4.73 0.06 10.48
C LEU A 182 -5.49 0.67 11.65
N ILE A 183 -5.71 -0.13 12.70
CA ILE A 183 -6.41 0.28 13.91
C ILE A 183 -5.64 1.38 14.65
N SER A 184 -4.31 1.29 14.73
CA SER A 184 -3.48 2.32 15.36
C SER A 184 -3.58 3.67 14.64
N ARG A 185 -3.63 3.68 13.30
CA ARG A 185 -3.83 4.88 12.49
C ARG A 185 -5.22 5.49 12.69
N PHE A 186 -6.25 4.65 12.88
CA PHE A 186 -7.56 5.15 13.28
C PHE A 186 -7.49 5.81 14.65
N LEU A 187 -7.00 5.12 15.68
CA LEU A 187 -6.91 5.65 17.04
C LEU A 187 -6.03 6.92 17.15
N GLY A 188 -5.06 7.10 16.24
CA GLY A 188 -4.19 8.28 16.17
C GLY A 188 -4.76 9.48 15.38
N ALA A 189 -5.91 9.35 14.71
CA ALA A 189 -6.57 10.47 14.03
C ALA A 189 -6.95 11.62 15.00
N ARG A 190 -7.34 12.80 14.48
CA ARG A 190 -7.73 13.93 15.35
C ARG A 190 -9.19 13.89 15.80
N SER A 191 -10.04 13.22 15.01
CA SER A 191 -11.46 13.08 15.30
C SER A 191 -12.04 11.88 14.56
N ALA A 192 -13.16 11.37 15.06
CA ALA A 192 -13.89 10.27 14.43
C ALA A 192 -14.39 10.60 13.01
N GLU A 193 -14.68 11.88 12.73
CA GLU A 193 -15.09 12.31 11.39
C GLU A 193 -13.91 12.26 10.41
N VAL A 194 -12.74 12.75 10.83
CA VAL A 194 -11.52 12.69 10.01
C VAL A 194 -11.13 11.25 9.77
N ALA A 195 -11.15 10.39 10.80
CA ALA A 195 -10.89 8.96 10.65
C ALA A 195 -11.83 8.30 9.62
N GLY A 196 -13.14 8.57 9.72
CA GLY A 196 -14.12 8.03 8.78
C GLY A 196 -13.91 8.50 7.33
N ARG A 197 -13.68 9.80 7.13
CA ARG A 197 -13.43 10.37 5.79
C ARG A 197 -12.12 9.85 5.19
N ALA A 198 -11.06 9.78 6.00
CA ALA A 198 -9.77 9.24 5.58
C ALA A 198 -9.87 7.76 5.20
N THR A 199 -10.66 6.96 5.93
CA THR A 199 -10.89 5.54 5.61
C THR A 199 -11.52 5.39 4.24
N VAL A 200 -12.58 6.16 3.95
CA VAL A 200 -13.29 6.09 2.67
C VAL A 200 -12.39 6.56 1.53
N ALA A 201 -11.70 7.70 1.71
CA ALA A 201 -10.77 8.21 0.72
C ALA A 201 -9.61 7.24 0.45
N GLY A 202 -9.01 6.68 1.51
CA GLY A 202 -7.96 5.67 1.42
C GLY A 202 -8.41 4.40 0.71
N GLY A 203 -9.63 3.92 1.01
CA GLY A 203 -10.23 2.77 0.32
C GLY A 203 -10.46 3.03 -1.17
N LEU A 204 -10.92 4.23 -1.55
CA LEU A 204 -11.09 4.60 -2.96
C LEU A 204 -9.76 4.68 -3.70
N ILE A 205 -8.73 5.27 -3.07
CA ILE A 205 -7.37 5.31 -3.63
C ILE A 205 -6.82 3.89 -3.76
N TYR A 206 -6.99 3.04 -2.75
CA TYR A 206 -6.57 1.65 -2.77
C TYR A 206 -7.20 0.88 -3.92
N VAL A 207 -8.51 1.01 -4.15
CA VAL A 207 -9.18 0.35 -5.28
C VAL A 207 -8.69 0.93 -6.62
N ALA A 208 -8.67 2.26 -6.77
CA ALA A 208 -8.28 2.89 -8.04
C ALA A 208 -6.85 2.54 -8.46
N ILE A 209 -5.93 2.55 -7.50
CA ILE A 209 -4.51 2.30 -7.75
C ILE A 209 -4.18 0.82 -7.72
N GLY A 210 -4.86 0.04 -6.88
CA GLY A 210 -4.73 -1.41 -6.80
C GLY A 210 -5.15 -2.15 -8.07
N LEU A 211 -6.00 -1.54 -8.91
CA LEU A 211 -6.30 -2.08 -10.24
C LEU A 211 -5.07 -2.08 -11.18
N VAL A 212 -4.10 -1.19 -10.96
CA VAL A 212 -2.87 -1.13 -11.78
C VAL A 212 -2.00 -2.37 -11.60
N PRO A 213 -1.55 -2.76 -10.39
CA PRO A 213 -0.78 -3.99 -10.21
C PRO A 213 -1.60 -5.24 -10.55
N VAL A 214 -2.93 -5.24 -10.41
CA VAL A 214 -3.78 -6.34 -10.91
C VAL A 214 -3.65 -6.47 -12.42
N PHE A 215 -3.79 -5.37 -13.16
CA PHE A 215 -3.58 -5.37 -14.62
C PHE A 215 -2.17 -5.85 -14.99
N LEU A 216 -1.14 -5.34 -14.31
CA LEU A 216 0.25 -5.76 -14.53
C LEU A 216 0.48 -7.23 -14.23
N GLY A 217 -0.18 -7.79 -13.19
CA GLY A 217 -0.10 -9.19 -12.83
C GLY A 217 -0.81 -10.12 -13.83
N LEU A 218 -1.93 -9.67 -14.42
CA LEU A 218 -2.64 -10.44 -15.45
C LEU A 218 -1.88 -10.51 -16.77
N VAL A 219 -1.31 -9.39 -17.20
CA VAL A 219 -0.57 -9.28 -18.48
C VAL A 219 0.88 -9.73 -18.36
N GLY A 220 1.49 -9.57 -17.17
CA GLY A 220 2.89 -9.86 -16.91
C GLY A 220 3.39 -11.22 -17.39
N PRO A 221 2.65 -12.33 -17.17
CA PRO A 221 3.10 -13.66 -17.59
C PRO A 221 3.21 -13.82 -19.11
N ALA A 222 2.46 -13.04 -19.90
CA ALA A 222 2.57 -13.02 -21.36
C ALA A 222 3.83 -12.26 -21.83
N LEU A 223 4.27 -11.26 -21.06
CA LEU A 223 5.45 -10.44 -21.38
C LEU A 223 6.76 -11.07 -20.89
N LEU A 224 6.74 -11.72 -19.73
CA LEU A 224 7.90 -12.34 -19.10
C LEU A 224 7.58 -13.79 -18.73
N PRO A 225 7.62 -14.73 -19.70
CA PRO A 225 7.44 -16.14 -19.42
C PRO A 225 8.62 -16.70 -18.61
N ASN A 226 8.35 -17.59 -17.64
CA ASN A 226 9.33 -18.28 -16.78
C ASN A 226 10.05 -17.40 -15.72
N ILE A 227 9.28 -16.74 -14.86
CA ILE A 227 9.84 -16.09 -13.67
C ILE A 227 9.98 -17.13 -12.54
N PRO A 228 11.16 -17.24 -11.86
CA PRO A 228 11.34 -18.16 -10.74
C PRO A 228 10.36 -17.96 -9.57
N ASP A 229 10.03 -16.70 -9.27
CA ASP A 229 9.10 -16.30 -8.21
C ASP A 229 7.96 -15.45 -8.79
N PRO A 230 6.73 -16.00 -8.93
CA PRO A 230 5.58 -15.27 -9.48
C PRO A 230 5.22 -13.99 -8.72
N GLU A 231 5.49 -13.95 -7.40
CA GLU A 231 5.22 -12.78 -6.55
C GLU A 231 6.04 -11.54 -6.95
N GLN A 232 7.18 -11.72 -7.63
CA GLN A 232 8.07 -10.63 -8.03
C GLN A 232 7.75 -10.05 -9.41
N ILE A 233 6.65 -10.47 -10.04
CA ILE A 233 6.34 -10.10 -11.42
C ILE A 233 6.29 -8.60 -11.65
N VAL A 234 5.66 -7.85 -10.74
CA VAL A 234 5.57 -6.38 -10.83
C VAL A 234 6.95 -5.74 -10.70
N ALA A 235 7.79 -6.24 -9.79
CA ALA A 235 9.15 -5.73 -9.60
C ALA A 235 10.05 -6.01 -10.81
N LYS A 236 9.92 -7.19 -11.45
CA LYS A 236 10.67 -7.52 -12.67
C LYS A 236 10.19 -6.72 -13.88
N LEU A 237 8.89 -6.52 -14.03
CA LEU A 237 8.35 -5.62 -15.05
C LEU A 237 8.89 -4.21 -14.84
N ALA A 238 9.00 -3.75 -13.59
CA ALA A 238 9.59 -2.46 -13.30
C ALA A 238 11.05 -2.38 -13.75
N ASP A 239 11.87 -3.39 -13.45
CA ASP A 239 13.28 -3.43 -13.86
C ASP A 239 13.45 -3.45 -15.39
N VAL A 240 12.54 -4.08 -16.12
CA VAL A 240 12.62 -4.18 -17.59
C VAL A 240 12.13 -2.90 -18.30
N TYR A 241 11.06 -2.27 -17.82
CA TYR A 241 10.34 -1.24 -18.56
C TYR A 241 10.52 0.20 -18.05
N LEU A 242 10.96 0.42 -16.80
CA LEU A 242 11.16 1.79 -16.29
C LEU A 242 12.50 2.40 -16.76
N PRO A 243 12.49 3.56 -17.44
CA PRO A 243 13.72 4.19 -17.91
C PRO A 243 14.60 4.63 -16.73
N GLY A 244 15.80 4.06 -16.65
CA GLY A 244 16.77 4.32 -15.58
C GLY A 244 17.16 3.10 -14.75
N SER A 245 16.46 1.96 -14.91
CA SER A 245 16.92 0.68 -14.37
C SER A 245 18.18 0.19 -15.08
N SER A 246 19.04 -0.54 -14.36
CA SER A 246 20.28 -1.14 -14.91
C SER A 246 20.02 -2.01 -16.14
N THR A 247 18.85 -2.64 -16.21
CA THR A 247 18.43 -3.53 -17.31
C THR A 247 17.86 -2.78 -18.52
N SER A 248 17.27 -1.59 -18.33
CA SER A 248 16.74 -0.74 -19.42
C SER A 248 17.80 -0.34 -20.46
N TYR A 249 19.07 -0.25 -20.05
CA TYR A 249 20.16 0.06 -20.99
C TYR A 249 20.50 -1.10 -21.92
N SER A 250 20.22 -2.34 -21.51
CA SER A 250 20.50 -3.55 -22.29
C SER A 250 19.38 -3.92 -23.27
N LEU A 251 18.15 -3.47 -23.01
CA LEU A 251 16.97 -3.72 -23.86
C LEU A 251 16.61 -2.55 -24.77
N ALA A 252 17.43 -1.50 -24.84
CA ALA A 252 17.23 -0.42 -25.80
C ALA A 252 17.15 -1.01 -27.22
N PRO A 253 15.98 -0.95 -27.89
CA PRO A 253 15.83 -1.57 -29.21
C PRO A 253 16.75 -0.85 -30.19
N SER A 254 17.52 -1.64 -30.95
CA SER A 254 18.40 -1.18 -32.03
C SER A 254 17.65 -0.53 -33.19
N SER A 255 16.31 -0.56 -33.19
CA SER A 255 15.44 0.11 -34.15
C SER A 255 14.98 1.47 -33.63
N ARG A 256 15.89 2.45 -33.57
CA ARG A 256 15.45 3.85 -33.59
C ARG A 256 14.71 4.09 -34.90
N PRO A 257 13.42 4.52 -34.92
CA PRO A 257 12.87 5.10 -36.12
C PRO A 257 13.73 6.32 -36.44
N SER A 258 14.15 6.40 -37.69
CA SER A 258 15.02 7.42 -38.24
C SER A 258 14.40 8.81 -38.09
N CYS A 259 14.63 9.45 -36.94
CA CYS A 259 14.38 10.87 -36.72
C CYS A 259 15.32 11.67 -37.62
N ARG A 260 14.87 11.90 -38.86
CA ARG A 260 15.48 12.64 -39.97
C ARG A 260 15.66 14.15 -39.70
N TRP A 261 15.56 14.58 -38.44
CA TRP A 261 15.57 15.99 -38.02
C TRP A 261 16.87 16.45 -37.37
N CYS A 262 17.82 15.54 -37.09
CA CYS A 262 19.04 15.87 -36.33
C CYS A 262 20.32 15.95 -37.19
N THR A 263 20.22 16.14 -38.52
CA THR A 263 21.39 16.28 -39.43
C THR A 263 21.68 17.72 -39.86
N ARG A 264 21.15 18.73 -39.15
CA ARG A 264 21.48 20.14 -39.41
C ARG A 264 21.73 20.92 -38.14
N ARG A 265 22.86 20.66 -37.46
CA ARG A 265 23.61 21.62 -36.61
C ARG A 265 24.71 20.89 -35.84
N CYS A 266 25.78 20.51 -36.52
CA CYS A 266 27.05 20.16 -35.87
C CYS A 266 28.22 20.79 -36.65
N THR A 267 28.23 22.12 -36.68
CA THR A 267 29.42 22.91 -36.99
C THR A 267 29.48 24.08 -36.00
N ARG A 268 30.09 23.85 -34.82
CA ARG A 268 30.97 24.82 -34.13
C ARG A 268 31.54 24.25 -32.81
N PRO A 269 32.75 24.70 -32.41
CA PRO A 269 33.58 24.01 -31.43
C PRO A 269 33.28 24.40 -29.97
N ARG A 270 33.71 23.49 -29.08
CA ARG A 270 33.63 23.49 -27.62
C ARG A 270 33.77 24.86 -26.94
N ARG A 271 32.89 25.14 -25.96
CA ARG A 271 33.23 25.89 -24.73
C ARG A 271 32.86 25.06 -23.51
N ARG A 272 33.84 24.91 -22.61
CA ARG A 272 33.75 24.25 -21.31
C ARG A 272 32.77 25.00 -20.41
N TYR A 273 31.80 24.29 -19.85
CA TYR A 273 31.31 24.56 -18.50
C TYR A 273 31.33 23.24 -17.73
N ARG A 274 32.03 23.25 -16.59
CA ARG A 274 32.06 22.16 -15.61
C ARG A 274 30.69 22.11 -14.95
N THR A 275 29.88 21.11 -15.31
CA THR A 275 28.81 20.60 -14.47
C THR A 275 29.22 19.21 -13.99
N ILE A 276 29.22 19.03 -12.68
CA ILE A 276 29.60 17.80 -11.97
C ILE A 276 28.74 16.66 -12.50
N SER A 277 29.36 15.78 -13.29
CA SER A 277 28.72 14.58 -13.83
C SER A 277 28.93 13.41 -12.88
N TRP A 278 27.85 12.68 -12.60
CA TRP A 278 27.77 11.38 -11.91
C TRP A 278 28.52 10.23 -12.64
N ARG A 279 29.68 10.49 -13.23
CA ARG A 279 30.48 9.54 -14.02
C ARG A 279 31.48 8.73 -13.19
N SER A 280 31.50 8.87 -11.87
CA SER A 280 32.51 8.24 -11.01
C SER A 280 32.13 6.86 -10.45
N TRP A 281 31.00 6.26 -10.84
CA TRP A 281 30.62 4.89 -10.43
C TRP A 281 30.81 3.82 -11.52
N CYS A 282 31.53 4.12 -12.61
CA CYS A 282 31.93 3.12 -13.61
C CYS A 282 33.38 2.62 -13.40
N LEU A 283 33.56 1.73 -12.42
CA LEU A 283 34.67 0.78 -12.29
C LEU A 283 34.07 -0.42 -11.52
N ALA A 284 34.07 -1.68 -11.91
CA ALA A 284 34.75 -2.39 -12.97
C ALA A 284 33.94 -3.67 -13.28
N SER A 285 33.89 -4.09 -14.54
CA SER A 285 33.48 -5.45 -14.94
C SER A 285 34.58 -6.01 -15.86
N PRO A 286 35.24 -7.12 -15.51
CA PRO A 286 36.23 -7.74 -16.35
C PRO A 286 35.53 -8.76 -17.25
N THR A 287 35.33 -8.44 -18.52
CA THR A 287 35.25 -9.46 -19.58
C THR A 287 35.66 -8.81 -20.89
N GLY A 288 36.74 -9.32 -21.45
CA GLY A 288 37.25 -8.89 -22.74
C GLY A 288 36.28 -9.27 -23.84
N ALA A 289 35.94 -8.30 -24.68
CA ALA A 289 35.52 -8.56 -26.05
C ALA A 289 36.22 -7.53 -26.94
N SER A 290 37.10 -8.06 -27.78
CA SER A 290 37.90 -7.38 -28.78
C SER A 290 37.07 -6.42 -29.64
N CYS A 291 37.53 -5.17 -29.70
CA CYS A 291 37.08 -4.16 -30.63
C CYS A 291 37.86 -4.31 -31.96
N GLY A 292 37.16 -4.40 -33.09
CA GLY A 292 37.73 -4.28 -34.43
C GLY A 292 36.85 -5.00 -35.46
N ARG A 293 36.46 -4.45 -36.60
CA ARG A 293 36.77 -3.18 -37.27
C ARG A 293 35.62 -2.96 -38.27
N CYS A 294 35.04 -1.76 -38.33
CA CYS A 294 34.32 -1.34 -39.53
C CYS A 294 35.36 -0.83 -40.53
N ALA A 295 35.33 -1.41 -41.73
CA ALA A 295 35.64 -0.75 -42.99
C ALA A 295 34.41 -0.95 -43.88
#